data_AF-A0A9P7S1S0-F1
#
_entry.id   AF-A0A9P7S1S0-F1
#
_cell.length_a   1.000
_cell.length_b   1.000
_cell.length_c   1.000
_cell.angle_alpha   90.00
_cell.angle_beta   90.00
_cell.angle_gamma   90.00
#
_symmetry.space_group_name_H-M   'P 1'
#
loop_
_entity.id
_entity.type
_entity.pdbx_description
1 polymer ?
#
loop_
_entity_poly.entity_id
_entity_poly.type
_entity_poly.pdbx_seq_one_letter_code
_entity_poly.pdbx_strand_id
1 'polypeptide(L)'
;MQTLFLSQRESHLLVFGPPSGAEAICQLRLHKGSAFCRLSPATELKYQLCLPEDTRVFDLIPSIMIDGEQLYSAAHALSIRNGLESLAGDQLATFRDQCVLEHAKALSLQNACDRYTSQYQSTVTEEKKAARLAAIWKHLSKTGYSRADMESIKNHAFIDSTRMLTTEEWFLIEADLLHSIREARITRLFKRLEEEKVMNGRMDALKRAYVHLLWGLHPSLWRNLPTPETAFLFPAFPWCLTSPDAVSFDESFFRSNGKALLSEATQFSMKFFVKASEVFHNESRKIAPIVLGLNLYHYYKIRLDPWGIFPGTGSRLTIATYTCQQCGVKCITAQGAIAHLNGSRCKPDSVLHLFPFTFTPDLLVFKLVLLAGLSPWNATADDMDNRNPLFRCLACVDDDNDDYLLYTWHDCLNIHTWHDNASFEVVTGAMDIEVLDLSTWSCAHCNIDVNDPKFRAILDTHLSTAHGIDEPKAPIDRFYLPS
;
A
#
# COMPACT_ATOMS: atom_id res chain seq x y z
N MET A 1 62.22 10.86 18.98
CA MET A 1 63.69 10.72 18.91
C MET A 1 64.11 9.57 19.79
N GLN A 2 64.33 8.40 19.21
CA GLN A 2 65.18 7.36 19.78
C GLN A 2 65.60 6.42 18.65
N THR A 3 66.84 5.96 18.77
CA THR A 3 67.77 5.64 17.69
C THR A 3 67.82 4.14 17.43
N LEU A 4 68.01 3.78 16.15
CA LEU A 4 68.34 2.44 15.66
C LEU A 4 69.63 1.88 16.28
N PHE A 5 69.64 0.57 16.55
CA PHE A 5 70.81 -0.28 16.36
C PHE A 5 70.37 -1.59 15.71
N LEU A 6 70.91 -1.85 14.51
CA LEU A 6 70.83 -3.12 13.78
C LEU A 6 72.05 -3.98 14.16
N SER A 7 71.83 -5.27 14.35
CA SER A 7 72.87 -6.30 14.29
C SER A 7 72.37 -7.44 13.42
N GLN A 8 73.13 -7.70 12.35
CA GLN A 8 72.89 -8.67 11.29
C GLN A 8 72.92 -10.13 11.76
N ARG A 9 72.04 -10.96 11.18
CA ARG A 9 72.40 -12.23 10.51
C ARG A 9 71.24 -12.63 9.60
N GLU A 10 71.46 -12.48 8.30
CA GLU A 10 70.49 -12.74 7.25
C GLU A 10 70.27 -14.25 7.05
N SER A 11 69.00 -14.65 7.02
CA SER A 11 68.52 -15.82 6.29
C SER A 11 67.48 -15.29 5.32
N HIS A 12 67.76 -15.34 4.02
CA HIS A 12 66.81 -14.83 3.03
C HIS A 12 65.60 -15.77 2.95
N LEU A 13 64.46 -15.28 3.43
CA LEU A 13 63.14 -15.88 3.25
C LEU A 13 62.53 -15.27 1.97
N LEU A 14 62.40 -16.04 0.90
CA LEU A 14 61.61 -15.63 -0.27
C LEU A 14 60.21 -16.22 -0.13
N VAL A 15 59.25 -15.35 0.16
CA VAL A 15 57.81 -15.66 0.16
C VAL A 15 57.24 -15.17 -1.16
N PHE A 16 56.64 -16.06 -1.93
CA PHE A 16 55.81 -15.69 -3.09
C PHE A 16 54.37 -16.10 -2.80
N GLY A 17 53.44 -15.13 -2.86
CA GLY A 17 52.01 -15.40 -2.78
C GLY A 17 51.18 -14.20 -3.28
N PRO A 18 50.07 -14.41 -4.02
CA PRO A 18 49.11 -13.36 -4.34
C PRO A 18 48.11 -13.15 -3.17
N PRO A 19 47.40 -12.01 -3.14
CA PRO A 19 46.58 -11.64 -1.99
C PRO A 19 45.16 -12.21 -2.15
N SER A 20 44.88 -13.37 -1.56
CA SER A 20 43.57 -13.68 -0.95
C SER A 20 43.49 -15.13 -0.44
N GLY A 21 43.45 -15.27 0.88
CA GLY A 21 42.45 -16.08 1.57
C GLY A 21 42.41 -17.60 1.36
N ALA A 22 43.52 -18.30 1.61
CA ALA A 22 43.56 -19.62 2.27
C ALA A 22 45.03 -20.02 2.46
N GLU A 23 45.54 -19.94 3.68
CA GLU A 23 46.95 -20.22 3.98
C GLU A 23 47.22 -21.73 4.04
N ALA A 24 48.02 -22.24 3.10
CA ALA A 24 48.85 -23.40 3.34
C ALA A 24 50.31 -22.92 3.42
N ILE A 25 50.80 -22.68 4.64
CA ILE A 25 52.20 -22.28 4.87
C ILE A 25 53.07 -23.52 4.73
N CYS A 26 53.80 -23.63 3.63
CA CYS A 26 54.83 -24.66 3.45
C CYS A 26 56.16 -24.15 4.02
N GLN A 27 56.55 -24.62 5.22
CA GLN A 27 57.88 -24.32 5.78
C GLN A 27 58.91 -25.32 5.26
N LEU A 28 59.81 -24.86 4.39
CA LEU A 28 61.01 -25.58 3.99
C LEU A 28 62.15 -25.29 4.97
N ARG A 29 62.57 -26.30 5.74
CA ARG A 29 63.86 -26.29 6.44
C ARG A 29 64.82 -27.23 5.75
N LEU A 30 65.93 -26.69 5.25
CA LEU A 30 67.04 -27.47 4.74
C LEU A 30 67.99 -27.79 5.89
N HIS A 31 68.15 -29.08 6.19
CA HIS A 31 69.19 -29.55 7.08
C HIS A 31 69.86 -30.78 6.46
N LYS A 32 71.15 -30.66 6.13
CA LYS A 32 72.03 -31.76 5.66
C LYS A 32 71.42 -32.67 4.58
N GLY A 33 71.04 -32.10 3.44
CA GLY A 33 70.82 -32.87 2.20
C GLY A 33 69.50 -33.63 2.08
N SER A 34 68.48 -33.30 2.89
CA SER A 34 67.13 -33.85 2.70
C SER A 34 66.07 -32.78 3.01
N ALA A 35 64.99 -32.75 2.20
CA ALA A 35 63.82 -31.91 2.43
C ALA A 35 62.62 -32.79 2.79
N PHE A 36 61.88 -32.42 3.84
CA PHE A 36 60.64 -33.08 4.24
C PHE A 36 59.50 -32.06 4.19
N CYS A 37 58.41 -32.42 3.53
CA CYS A 37 57.16 -31.67 3.52
C CYS A 37 56.08 -32.52 4.21
N ARG A 38 55.35 -31.96 5.17
CA ARG A 38 54.26 -32.65 5.87
C ARG A 38 53.00 -31.79 5.74
N LEU A 39 52.00 -32.28 4.99
CA LEU A 39 50.69 -31.65 4.84
C LEU A 39 49.65 -32.37 5.72
N SER A 40 48.73 -31.60 6.32
CA SER A 40 47.62 -32.07 7.15
C SER A 40 46.41 -32.48 6.27
N PRO A 41 45.57 -33.47 6.65
CA PRO A 41 44.46 -33.91 5.82
C PRO A 41 43.13 -33.22 6.15
N ALA A 42 42.42 -32.74 5.12
CA ALA A 42 40.96 -32.68 4.96
C ALA A 42 40.70 -31.93 3.63
N THR A 43 40.01 -32.46 2.61
CA THR A 43 38.60 -32.87 2.58
C THR A 43 38.37 -33.65 1.27
N GLU A 44 37.58 -34.74 1.30
CA GLU A 44 37.25 -35.57 0.13
C GLU A 44 36.34 -34.81 -0.87
N LEU A 45 36.79 -34.64 -2.12
CA LEU A 45 35.95 -34.24 -3.26
C LEU A 45 36.12 -35.28 -4.37
N LYS A 46 35.07 -36.08 -4.59
CA LYS A 46 35.01 -37.07 -5.69
C LYS A 46 34.64 -36.35 -6.98
N TYR A 47 35.60 -36.18 -7.88
CA TYR A 47 35.34 -35.78 -9.27
C TYR A 47 35.10 -37.02 -10.13
N GLN A 48 33.91 -37.13 -10.72
CA GLN A 48 33.60 -38.13 -11.73
C GLN A 48 33.78 -37.47 -13.11
N LEU A 49 34.85 -37.84 -13.81
CA LEU A 49 35.15 -37.39 -15.17
C LEU A 49 34.17 -38.04 -16.16
N CYS A 50 33.24 -37.27 -16.71
CA CYS A 50 32.48 -37.64 -17.91
C CYS A 50 33.26 -37.14 -19.13
N LEU A 51 33.83 -38.06 -19.91
CA LEU A 51 34.46 -37.76 -21.19
C LEU A 51 33.46 -37.98 -22.35
N PRO A 52 33.52 -37.19 -23.44
CA PRO A 52 32.71 -37.41 -24.64
C PRO A 52 33.10 -38.69 -25.39
N GLU A 53 32.13 -39.32 -26.05
CA GLU A 53 32.16 -40.67 -26.63
C GLU A 53 33.27 -40.96 -27.67
N ASP A 54 34.03 -39.97 -28.15
CA ASP A 54 35.01 -40.14 -29.22
C ASP A 54 36.49 -40.06 -28.80
N THR A 55 36.81 -40.10 -27.50
CA THR A 55 38.20 -40.06 -27.03
C THR A 55 38.77 -41.47 -26.87
N ARG A 56 39.57 -41.95 -27.84
CA ARG A 56 40.25 -43.25 -27.75
C ARG A 56 41.37 -43.21 -26.70
N VAL A 57 41.12 -43.86 -25.57
CA VAL A 57 42.07 -44.12 -24.48
C VAL A 57 42.89 -45.36 -24.83
N PHE A 58 43.97 -45.20 -25.60
CA PHE A 58 45.06 -46.18 -25.62
C PHE A 58 46.38 -45.44 -25.80
N ASP A 59 47.38 -45.87 -25.03
CA ASP A 59 48.77 -45.41 -24.96
C ASP A 59 49.06 -44.21 -24.04
N LEU A 60 48.95 -44.43 -22.72
CA LEU A 60 49.90 -43.96 -21.69
C LEU A 60 49.51 -44.49 -20.28
N ILE A 61 50.19 -45.58 -19.86
CA ILE A 61 50.54 -46.00 -18.48
C ILE A 61 49.38 -46.43 -17.52
N PRO A 62 49.58 -47.49 -16.69
CA PRO A 62 48.48 -48.28 -16.13
C PRO A 62 47.83 -47.68 -14.88
N SER A 63 46.56 -48.05 -14.75
CA SER A 63 45.64 -47.77 -13.66
C SER A 63 46.25 -47.94 -12.26
N ILE A 64 46.23 -46.86 -11.47
CA ILE A 64 46.19 -46.90 -10.01
C ILE A 64 45.22 -45.80 -9.54
N MET A 65 44.06 -46.19 -9.00
CA MET A 65 43.15 -45.28 -8.30
C MET A 65 43.75 -44.91 -6.94
N ILE A 66 44.52 -43.83 -6.84
CA ILE A 66 44.99 -43.25 -5.57
C ILE A 66 45.12 -41.72 -5.75
N ASP A 67 44.60 -40.94 -4.77
CA ASP A 67 44.56 -39.47 -4.63
C ASP A 67 45.36 -38.62 -5.65
N GLY A 68 44.62 -38.00 -6.58
CA GLY A 68 45.16 -37.32 -7.77
C GLY A 68 45.88 -36.00 -7.54
N GLU A 69 45.65 -35.27 -6.44
CA GLU A 69 46.30 -33.97 -6.22
C GLU A 69 47.75 -34.09 -5.69
N GLN A 70 48.07 -35.16 -4.94
CA GLN A 70 49.38 -35.25 -4.28
C GLN A 70 50.46 -35.95 -5.14
N LEU A 71 50.07 -36.93 -5.97
CA LEU A 71 51.03 -37.69 -6.80
C LEU A 71 51.39 -36.99 -8.11
N TYR A 72 50.47 -36.24 -8.73
CA TYR A 72 50.77 -35.47 -9.94
C TYR A 72 51.81 -34.38 -9.66
N SER A 73 51.76 -33.79 -8.46
CA SER A 73 52.76 -32.86 -7.94
C SER A 73 54.13 -33.53 -7.73
N ALA A 74 54.17 -34.70 -7.06
CA ALA A 74 55.42 -35.35 -6.68
C ALA A 74 56.16 -36.01 -7.85
N ALA A 75 55.46 -36.71 -8.75
CA ALA A 75 56.07 -37.38 -9.91
C ALA A 75 56.56 -36.37 -10.95
N HIS A 76 55.81 -35.28 -11.16
CA HIS A 76 56.21 -34.20 -12.05
C HIS A 76 57.40 -33.42 -11.47
N ALA A 77 57.40 -33.16 -10.15
CA ALA A 77 58.54 -32.55 -9.47
C ALA A 77 59.82 -33.42 -9.52
N LEU A 78 59.69 -34.75 -9.41
CA LEU A 78 60.83 -35.68 -9.52
C LEU A 78 61.39 -35.74 -10.94
N SER A 79 60.52 -35.76 -11.95
CA SER A 79 60.91 -35.73 -13.37
C SER A 79 61.58 -34.40 -13.75
N ILE A 80 61.05 -33.28 -13.24
CA ILE A 80 61.65 -31.95 -13.40
C ILE A 80 63.04 -31.90 -12.74
N ARG A 81 63.17 -32.42 -11.50
CA ARG A 81 64.45 -32.45 -10.79
C ARG A 81 65.51 -33.27 -11.52
N ASN A 82 65.18 -34.49 -11.95
CA ASN A 82 66.13 -35.36 -12.64
C ASN A 82 66.52 -34.83 -14.02
N GLY A 83 65.62 -34.11 -14.71
CA GLY A 83 65.94 -33.41 -15.96
C GLY A 83 66.84 -32.18 -15.76
N LEU A 84 66.67 -31.45 -14.67
CA LEU A 84 67.50 -30.27 -14.35
C LEU A 84 68.95 -30.63 -13.99
N GLU A 85 69.20 -31.81 -13.42
CA GLU A 85 70.54 -32.26 -13.02
C GLU A 85 71.44 -32.65 -14.22
N SER A 86 70.91 -32.82 -15.44
CA SER A 86 71.66 -33.31 -16.61
C SER A 86 71.83 -32.31 -17.77
N LEU A 87 71.32 -31.07 -17.66
CA LEU A 87 71.24 -30.13 -18.78
C LEU A 87 72.28 -29.01 -18.69
N ALA A 88 72.94 -28.68 -19.81
CA ALA A 88 73.81 -27.50 -19.94
C ALA A 88 72.97 -26.20 -19.99
N GLY A 89 73.60 -25.04 -19.74
CA GLY A 89 72.91 -23.75 -19.53
C GLY A 89 71.82 -23.40 -20.56
N ASP A 90 72.05 -23.64 -21.85
CA ASP A 90 71.10 -23.31 -22.93
C ASP A 90 69.91 -24.29 -23.00
N GLN A 91 70.12 -25.55 -22.59
CA GLN A 91 69.05 -26.55 -22.53
C GLN A 91 68.13 -26.32 -21.33
N LEU A 92 68.67 -25.77 -20.23
CA LEU A 92 67.92 -25.41 -19.03
C LEU A 92 66.91 -24.28 -19.32
N ALA A 93 67.30 -23.30 -20.14
CA ALA A 93 66.43 -22.22 -20.58
C ALA A 93 65.26 -22.75 -21.43
N THR A 94 65.55 -23.61 -22.41
CA THR A 94 64.54 -24.24 -23.27
C THR A 94 63.54 -25.07 -22.46
N PHE A 95 64.03 -25.84 -21.49
CA PHE A 95 63.19 -26.64 -20.60
C PHE A 95 62.30 -25.78 -19.69
N ARG A 96 62.83 -24.66 -19.18
CA ARG A 96 62.05 -23.70 -18.38
C ARG A 96 60.92 -23.10 -19.21
N ASP A 97 61.19 -22.68 -20.43
CA ASP A 97 60.17 -22.10 -21.32
C ASP A 97 59.09 -23.13 -21.67
N GLN A 98 59.48 -24.39 -21.89
CA GLN A 98 58.53 -25.49 -22.10
C GLN A 98 57.67 -25.75 -20.86
N CYS A 99 58.25 -25.78 -19.66
CA CYS A 99 57.49 -25.91 -18.41
C CYS A 99 56.49 -24.75 -18.21
N VAL A 100 56.88 -23.51 -18.51
CA VAL A 100 55.99 -22.34 -18.44
C VAL A 100 54.84 -22.48 -19.44
N LEU A 101 55.13 -22.93 -20.67
CA LEU A 101 54.12 -23.14 -21.70
C LEU A 101 53.13 -24.24 -21.30
N GLU A 102 53.59 -25.38 -20.79
CA GLU A 102 52.73 -26.47 -20.34
C GLU A 102 51.90 -26.06 -19.11
N HIS A 103 52.48 -25.30 -18.18
CA HIS A 103 51.73 -24.75 -17.05
C HIS A 103 50.64 -23.76 -17.51
N ALA A 104 50.93 -22.90 -18.48
CA ALA A 104 49.95 -21.99 -19.06
C ALA A 104 48.81 -22.75 -19.78
N LYS A 105 49.12 -23.85 -20.47
CA LYS A 105 48.11 -24.73 -21.09
C LYS A 105 47.23 -25.39 -20.03
N ALA A 106 47.82 -25.93 -18.96
CA ALA A 106 47.08 -26.54 -17.85
C ALA A 106 46.14 -25.53 -17.17
N LEU A 107 46.61 -24.31 -16.89
CA LEU A 107 45.79 -23.24 -16.31
C LEU A 107 44.67 -22.81 -17.26
N SER A 108 44.94 -22.72 -18.57
CA SER A 108 43.93 -22.43 -19.58
C SER A 108 42.83 -23.50 -19.63
N LEU A 109 43.21 -24.78 -19.55
CA LEU A 109 42.27 -25.91 -19.52
C LEU A 109 41.43 -25.91 -18.24
N GLN A 110 42.05 -25.68 -17.07
CA GLN A 110 41.34 -25.55 -15.79
C GLN A 110 40.29 -24.44 -15.85
N ASN A 111 40.67 -23.24 -16.30
CA ASN A 111 39.73 -22.13 -16.49
C ASN A 111 38.60 -22.47 -17.48
N ALA A 112 38.86 -23.28 -18.50
CA ALA A 112 37.84 -23.74 -19.43
C ALA A 112 36.86 -24.72 -18.77
N CYS A 113 37.36 -25.67 -17.97
CA CYS A 113 36.54 -26.59 -17.19
C CYS A 113 35.68 -25.88 -16.15
N ASP A 114 36.22 -24.86 -15.46
CA ASP A 114 35.49 -24.07 -14.47
C ASP A 114 34.36 -23.26 -15.12
N ARG A 115 34.63 -22.66 -16.29
CA ARG A 115 33.59 -21.97 -17.08
C ARG A 115 32.51 -22.93 -17.54
N TYR A 116 32.89 -24.10 -18.07
CA TYR A 116 31.92 -25.10 -18.51
C TYR A 116 31.05 -25.60 -17.35
N THR A 117 31.66 -25.90 -16.20
CA THR A 117 30.94 -26.36 -15.00
C THR A 117 29.98 -25.29 -14.50
N SER A 118 30.43 -24.03 -14.45
CA SER A 118 29.58 -22.91 -14.06
C SER A 118 28.40 -22.71 -15.03
N GLN A 119 28.66 -22.82 -16.34
CA GLN A 119 27.63 -22.71 -17.37
C GLN A 119 26.62 -23.86 -17.27
N TYR A 120 27.09 -25.10 -17.07
CA TYR A 120 26.24 -26.28 -16.92
C TYR A 120 25.38 -26.21 -15.66
N GLN A 121 25.95 -25.80 -14.51
CA GLN A 121 25.19 -25.61 -13.28
C GLN A 121 24.14 -24.52 -13.42
N SER A 122 24.46 -23.43 -14.14
CA SER A 122 23.51 -22.37 -14.47
C SER A 122 22.35 -22.91 -15.33
N THR A 123 22.63 -23.65 -16.40
CA THR A 123 21.57 -24.22 -17.26
C THR A 123 20.68 -25.20 -16.51
N VAL A 124 21.25 -26.10 -15.70
CA VAL A 124 20.47 -27.05 -14.89
C VAL A 124 19.62 -26.32 -13.84
N THR A 125 20.12 -25.22 -13.28
CA THR A 125 19.39 -24.38 -12.34
C THR A 125 18.19 -23.71 -13.00
N GLU A 126 18.38 -23.13 -14.18
CA GLU A 126 17.31 -22.49 -14.95
C GLU A 126 16.25 -23.50 -15.44
N GLU A 127 16.66 -24.70 -15.88
CA GLU A 127 15.73 -25.77 -16.23
C GLU A 127 14.83 -26.19 -15.06
N LYS A 128 15.41 -26.32 -13.85
CA LYS A 128 14.65 -26.65 -12.64
C LYS A 128 13.65 -25.54 -12.26
N LYS A 129 14.06 -24.28 -12.35
CA LYS A 129 13.17 -23.13 -12.11
C LYS A 129 12.04 -23.07 -13.14
N ALA A 130 12.34 -23.30 -14.42
CA ALA A 130 11.34 -23.33 -15.49
C ALA A 130 10.32 -24.45 -15.29
N ALA A 131 10.77 -25.65 -14.90
CA ALA A 131 9.88 -26.77 -14.59
C ALA A 131 8.97 -26.46 -13.39
N ARG A 132 9.51 -25.79 -12.36
CA ARG A 132 8.73 -25.34 -11.19
C ARG A 132 7.68 -24.29 -11.56
N LEU A 133 8.07 -23.28 -12.34
CA LEU A 133 7.15 -22.26 -12.86
C LEU A 133 5.99 -22.90 -13.63
N ALA A 134 6.29 -23.85 -14.51
CA ALA A 134 5.28 -24.56 -15.29
C ALA A 134 4.31 -25.35 -14.40
N ALA A 135 4.79 -25.98 -13.32
CA ALA A 135 3.94 -26.68 -12.36
C ALA A 135 3.01 -25.73 -11.59
N ILE A 136 3.52 -24.58 -11.14
CA ILE A 136 2.73 -23.53 -10.47
C ILE A 136 1.66 -22.98 -11.43
N TRP A 137 2.04 -22.66 -12.67
CA TRP A 137 1.12 -22.15 -13.69
C TRP A 137 0.03 -23.16 -14.02
N LYS A 138 0.37 -24.44 -14.12
CA LYS A 138 -0.62 -25.51 -14.33
C LYS A 138 -1.65 -25.56 -13.18
N HIS A 139 -1.21 -25.42 -11.93
CA HIS A 139 -2.11 -25.36 -10.78
C HIS A 139 -3.04 -24.14 -10.85
N LEU A 140 -2.49 -22.95 -11.05
CA LEU A 140 -3.25 -21.69 -11.12
C LEU A 140 -4.23 -21.66 -12.31
N SER A 141 -3.84 -22.19 -13.47
CA SER A 141 -4.72 -22.29 -14.63
C SER A 141 -5.90 -23.21 -14.36
N LYS A 142 -5.69 -24.33 -13.65
CA LYS A 142 -6.76 -25.26 -13.25
C LYS A 142 -7.78 -24.61 -12.31
N THR A 143 -7.37 -23.63 -11.50
CA THR A 143 -8.25 -22.87 -10.60
C THR A 143 -8.84 -21.59 -11.24
N GLY A 144 -8.60 -21.35 -12.54
CA GLY A 144 -9.22 -20.26 -13.29
C GLY A 144 -8.44 -18.94 -13.28
N TYR A 145 -7.16 -18.93 -12.90
CA TYR A 145 -6.32 -17.74 -13.07
C TYR A 145 -5.87 -17.57 -14.53
N SER A 146 -5.82 -16.32 -14.98
CA SER A 146 -5.45 -15.99 -16.36
C SER A 146 -3.94 -16.00 -16.55
N ARG A 147 -3.48 -16.00 -17.82
CA ARG A 147 -2.05 -15.87 -18.15
C ARG A 147 -1.44 -14.59 -17.60
N ALA A 148 -2.16 -13.48 -17.60
CA ALA A 148 -1.66 -12.22 -17.04
C ALA A 148 -1.40 -12.32 -15.52
N ASP A 149 -2.20 -13.10 -14.80
CA ASP A 149 -1.99 -13.32 -13.36
C ASP A 149 -0.74 -14.17 -13.10
N MET A 150 -0.55 -15.19 -13.92
CA MET A 150 0.61 -16.06 -13.89
C MET A 150 1.91 -15.30 -14.22
N GLU A 151 1.86 -14.36 -15.16
CA GLU A 151 3.01 -13.51 -15.48
C GLU A 151 3.38 -12.52 -14.37
N SER A 152 2.40 -12.04 -13.58
CA SER A 152 2.69 -11.11 -12.47
C SER A 152 3.54 -11.72 -11.36
N ILE A 153 3.55 -13.04 -11.23
CA ILE A 153 4.33 -13.73 -10.19
C ILE A 153 5.64 -14.34 -10.71
N LYS A 154 5.97 -14.20 -12.00
CA LYS A 154 7.11 -14.91 -12.61
C LYS A 154 8.47 -14.67 -11.91
N ASN A 155 8.61 -13.53 -11.24
CA ASN A 155 9.82 -13.14 -10.50
C ASN A 155 9.68 -13.33 -8.97
N HIS A 156 8.66 -14.05 -8.51
CA HIS A 156 8.42 -14.27 -7.09
C HIS A 156 9.48 -15.22 -6.51
N ALA A 157 9.93 -15.00 -5.26
CA ALA A 157 10.99 -15.79 -4.63
C ALA A 157 10.69 -17.29 -4.58
N PHE A 158 9.42 -17.66 -4.41
CA PHE A 158 8.98 -19.06 -4.44
C PHE A 158 9.12 -19.74 -5.81
N ILE A 159 9.21 -18.98 -6.89
CA ILE A 159 9.44 -19.49 -8.25
C ILE A 159 10.92 -19.69 -8.51
N ASP A 160 11.77 -18.83 -7.94
CA ASP A 160 13.23 -18.88 -8.11
C ASP A 160 13.91 -20.06 -7.37
N SER A 161 13.11 -20.91 -6.71
CA SER A 161 13.58 -22.12 -6.05
C SER A 161 13.89 -23.24 -7.06
N THR A 162 15.02 -23.93 -6.86
CA THR A 162 15.39 -25.13 -7.62
C THR A 162 14.73 -26.42 -7.12
N ARG A 163 13.98 -26.35 -6.02
CA ARG A 163 13.24 -27.49 -5.47
C ARG A 163 12.03 -27.80 -6.36
N MET A 164 11.77 -29.08 -6.60
CA MET A 164 10.54 -29.48 -7.30
C MET A 164 9.32 -29.16 -6.43
N LEU A 165 8.26 -28.64 -7.05
CA LEU A 165 7.01 -28.32 -6.37
C LEU A 165 6.30 -29.62 -5.96
N THR A 166 6.22 -29.88 -4.65
CA THR A 166 5.39 -30.96 -4.11
C THR A 166 4.01 -30.45 -3.72
N THR A 167 3.09 -31.37 -3.40
CA THR A 167 1.77 -31.01 -2.91
C THR A 167 1.85 -30.32 -1.55
N GLU A 168 2.72 -30.75 -0.62
CA GLU A 168 2.89 -30.05 0.65
C GLU A 168 3.46 -28.65 0.45
N GLU A 169 4.44 -28.51 -0.45
CA GLU A 169 5.05 -27.22 -0.73
C GLU A 169 4.06 -26.24 -1.36
N TRP A 170 3.16 -26.72 -2.22
CA TRP A 170 2.07 -25.91 -2.77
C TRP A 170 1.23 -25.27 -1.66
N PHE A 171 0.77 -26.05 -0.69
CA PHE A 171 -0.04 -25.55 0.42
C PHE A 171 0.69 -24.49 1.26
N LEU A 172 2.03 -24.57 1.35
CA LEU A 172 2.83 -23.57 2.07
C LEU A 172 2.93 -22.23 1.32
N ILE A 173 3.02 -22.26 -0.01
CA ILE A 173 3.25 -21.05 -0.82
C ILE A 173 1.97 -20.44 -1.40
N GLU A 174 0.85 -21.18 -1.39
CA GLU A 174 -0.39 -20.79 -2.07
C GLU A 174 -0.91 -19.44 -1.58
N ALA A 175 -1.04 -19.25 -0.27
CA ALA A 175 -1.61 -18.02 0.30
C ALA A 175 -0.85 -16.76 -0.15
N ASP A 176 0.49 -16.82 -0.13
CA ASP A 176 1.35 -15.70 -0.50
C ASP A 176 1.33 -15.44 -2.00
N LEU A 177 1.36 -16.49 -2.84
CA LEU A 177 1.23 -16.33 -4.29
C LEU A 177 -0.12 -15.71 -4.66
N LEU A 178 -1.21 -16.15 -4.02
CA LEU A 178 -2.54 -15.59 -4.25
C LEU A 178 -2.63 -14.14 -3.78
N HIS A 179 -1.93 -13.78 -2.70
CA HIS A 179 -1.81 -12.39 -2.26
C HIS A 179 -1.10 -11.53 -3.31
N SER A 180 0.07 -11.96 -3.83
CA SER A 180 0.78 -11.23 -4.88
C SER A 180 -0.03 -11.11 -6.18
N ILE A 181 -0.77 -12.16 -6.56
CA ILE A 181 -1.69 -12.09 -7.71
C ILE A 181 -2.79 -11.06 -7.45
N ARG A 182 -3.36 -11.02 -6.25
CA ARG A 182 -4.38 -10.03 -5.87
C ARG A 182 -3.83 -8.61 -5.96
N GLU A 183 -2.64 -8.35 -5.42
CA GLU A 183 -2.00 -7.03 -5.52
C GLU A 183 -1.74 -6.63 -6.97
N ALA A 184 -1.17 -7.53 -7.78
CA ALA A 184 -0.94 -7.26 -9.20
C ALA A 184 -2.24 -7.02 -9.98
N ARG A 185 -3.32 -7.75 -9.65
CA ARG A 185 -4.66 -7.50 -10.19
C ARG A 185 -5.16 -6.14 -9.77
N ILE A 186 -5.05 -5.75 -8.50
CA ILE A 186 -5.43 -4.43 -8.00
C ILE A 186 -4.67 -3.34 -8.73
N THR A 187 -3.35 -3.46 -8.89
CA THR A 187 -2.52 -2.50 -9.63
C THR A 187 -2.92 -2.42 -11.10
N ARG A 188 -3.15 -3.55 -11.77
CA ARG A 188 -3.67 -3.57 -13.14
C ARG A 188 -5.08 -2.97 -13.23
N LEU A 189 -5.91 -3.21 -12.23
CA LEU A 189 -7.26 -2.64 -12.13
C LEU A 189 -7.18 -1.13 -11.97
N PHE A 190 -6.30 -0.59 -11.12
CA PHE A 190 -6.09 0.85 -11.01
C PHE A 190 -5.54 1.46 -12.29
N LYS A 191 -4.61 0.78 -12.95
CA LYS A 191 -4.10 1.21 -14.27
C LYS A 191 -5.19 1.16 -15.35
N ARG A 192 -6.08 0.17 -15.31
CA ARG A 192 -7.21 0.02 -16.25
C ARG A 192 -8.45 0.82 -15.87
N LEU A 193 -8.58 1.27 -14.63
CA LEU A 193 -9.61 2.20 -14.18
C LEU A 193 -9.51 3.52 -14.95
N GLU A 194 -8.31 3.86 -15.44
CA GLU A 194 -8.09 4.96 -16.37
C GLU A 194 -8.56 4.64 -17.81
N GLU A 195 -8.79 3.37 -18.17
CA GLU A 195 -8.89 2.91 -19.57
C GLU A 195 -10.14 2.05 -19.94
N GLU A 196 -10.85 1.37 -19.03
CA GLU A 196 -11.73 0.21 -19.41
C GLU A 196 -13.20 0.18 -18.89
N LYS A 197 -14.14 -0.12 -19.80
CA LYS A 197 -15.60 -0.27 -19.57
C LYS A 197 -16.01 -1.43 -18.66
N VAL A 198 -15.18 -2.49 -18.54
CA VAL A 198 -15.52 -3.70 -17.78
C VAL A 198 -15.57 -3.41 -16.28
N MET A 199 -14.63 -2.59 -15.78
CA MET A 199 -14.61 -2.20 -14.37
C MET A 199 -15.81 -1.30 -14.05
N ASN A 200 -16.14 -0.36 -14.94
CA ASN A 200 -17.38 0.42 -14.80
C ASN A 200 -18.60 -0.51 -14.73
N GLY A 201 -18.69 -1.53 -15.60
CA GLY A 201 -19.78 -2.51 -15.54
C GLY A 201 -19.87 -3.28 -14.20
N ARG A 202 -18.72 -3.67 -13.63
CA ARG A 202 -18.67 -4.34 -12.31
C ARG A 202 -18.95 -3.39 -11.16
N MET A 203 -18.39 -2.18 -11.18
CA MET A 203 -18.70 -1.13 -10.21
C MET A 203 -20.19 -0.81 -10.26
N ASP A 204 -20.78 -0.67 -11.44
CA ASP A 204 -22.21 -0.39 -11.60
C ASP A 204 -23.06 -1.54 -11.07
N ALA A 205 -22.66 -2.79 -11.30
CA ALA A 205 -23.33 -3.95 -10.72
C ALA A 205 -23.26 -3.95 -9.18
N LEU A 206 -22.07 -3.69 -8.63
CA LEU A 206 -21.87 -3.57 -7.19
C LEU A 206 -22.63 -2.37 -6.60
N LYS A 207 -22.69 -1.23 -7.31
CA LYS A 207 -23.42 -0.02 -6.91
C LYS A 207 -24.91 -0.32 -6.83
N ARG A 208 -25.48 -0.91 -7.88
CA ARG A 208 -26.90 -1.30 -7.90
C ARG A 208 -27.22 -2.24 -6.76
N ALA A 209 -26.39 -3.25 -6.53
CA ALA A 209 -26.65 -4.21 -5.49
C ALA A 209 -26.42 -3.67 -4.07
N TYR A 210 -25.46 -2.77 -3.89
CA TYR A 210 -25.29 -2.03 -2.63
C TYR A 210 -26.49 -1.12 -2.36
N VAL A 211 -26.96 -0.36 -3.35
CA VAL A 211 -28.17 0.46 -3.24
C VAL A 211 -29.38 -0.42 -2.90
N HIS A 212 -29.51 -1.59 -3.53
CA HIS A 212 -30.57 -2.54 -3.21
C HIS A 212 -30.45 -3.09 -1.77
N LEU A 213 -29.23 -3.30 -1.27
CA LEU A 213 -29.01 -3.65 0.14
C LEU A 213 -29.46 -2.51 1.06
N LEU A 214 -29.12 -1.25 0.73
CA LEU A 214 -29.57 -0.07 1.47
C LEU A 214 -31.10 0.05 1.47
N TRP A 215 -31.76 -0.36 0.38
CA TRP A 215 -33.22 -0.38 0.31
C TRP A 215 -33.88 -1.32 1.32
N GLY A 216 -33.17 -2.37 1.75
CA GLY A 216 -33.63 -3.25 2.82
C GLY A 216 -33.40 -2.71 4.22
N LEU A 217 -32.78 -1.54 4.38
CA LEU A 217 -32.47 -0.94 5.67
C LEU A 217 -33.38 0.24 5.98
N HIS A 218 -33.57 0.49 7.26
CA HIS A 218 -34.17 1.74 7.70
C HIS A 218 -33.24 2.91 7.31
N PRO A 219 -33.73 4.03 6.74
CA PRO A 219 -32.84 5.08 6.23
C PRO A 219 -31.96 5.73 7.30
N SER A 220 -32.35 5.70 8.58
CA SER A 220 -31.49 6.11 9.70
C SER A 220 -30.22 5.26 9.86
N LEU A 221 -30.26 3.99 9.47
CA LEU A 221 -29.10 3.10 9.46
C LEU A 221 -28.24 3.36 8.24
N TRP A 222 -28.86 3.55 7.06
CA TRP A 222 -28.14 3.90 5.85
C TRP A 222 -27.24 5.11 6.08
N ARG A 223 -27.74 6.18 6.72
CA ARG A 223 -27.00 7.43 6.92
C ARG A 223 -25.60 7.25 7.54
N ASN A 224 -25.37 6.13 8.22
CA ASN A 224 -24.10 5.80 8.85
C ASN A 224 -23.26 4.82 8.04
N LEU A 225 -23.68 4.44 6.84
CA LEU A 225 -22.97 3.57 5.92
C LEU A 225 -22.25 4.42 4.87
N PRO A 226 -21.08 3.97 4.37
CA PRO A 226 -20.35 4.69 3.34
C PRO A 226 -21.11 4.68 2.01
N THR A 227 -20.69 5.52 1.06
CA THR A 227 -21.18 5.43 -0.32
C THR A 227 -20.72 4.11 -0.95
N PRO A 228 -21.33 3.68 -2.07
CA PRO A 228 -20.91 2.48 -2.77
C PRO A 228 -19.40 2.44 -3.08
N GLU A 229 -18.83 3.56 -3.54
CA GLU A 229 -17.42 3.67 -3.95
C GLU A 229 -16.48 3.31 -2.80
N THR A 230 -16.77 3.80 -1.60
CA THR A 230 -15.96 3.51 -0.41
C THR A 230 -16.28 2.18 0.21
N ALA A 231 -17.53 1.73 0.12
CA ALA A 231 -17.86 0.37 0.48
C ALA A 231 -16.95 -0.61 -0.28
N PHE A 232 -16.66 -0.35 -1.57
CA PHE A 232 -15.80 -1.22 -2.40
C PHE A 232 -14.34 -1.29 -1.95
N LEU A 233 -13.88 -0.37 -1.09
CA LEU A 233 -12.54 -0.40 -0.51
C LEU A 233 -12.44 -1.37 0.68
N PHE A 234 -13.58 -1.79 1.24
CA PHE A 234 -13.57 -2.71 2.39
C PHE A 234 -13.14 -4.11 2.00
N PRO A 235 -12.42 -4.84 2.86
CA PRO A 235 -11.88 -6.17 2.55
C PRO A 235 -12.87 -7.17 1.91
N ALA A 236 -14.17 -7.05 2.21
CA ALA A 236 -15.22 -7.85 1.58
C ALA A 236 -15.35 -7.68 0.05
N PHE A 237 -14.95 -6.54 -0.52
CA PHE A 237 -15.21 -6.18 -1.92
C PHE A 237 -14.06 -6.29 -2.92
N PRO A 238 -12.76 -6.16 -2.56
CA PRO A 238 -11.66 -6.37 -3.48
C PRO A 238 -11.74 -7.71 -4.20
N TRP A 239 -12.23 -8.76 -3.53
CA TRP A 239 -12.48 -10.03 -4.21
C TRP A 239 -13.52 -9.90 -5.32
N CYS A 240 -14.63 -9.18 -5.10
CA CYS A 240 -15.65 -8.95 -6.13
C CYS A 240 -15.09 -8.18 -7.33
N LEU A 241 -14.30 -7.12 -7.07
CA LEU A 241 -13.67 -6.33 -8.12
C LEU A 241 -12.62 -7.15 -8.90
N THR A 242 -11.88 -8.01 -8.20
CA THR A 242 -10.75 -8.80 -8.75
C THR A 242 -11.14 -10.22 -9.19
N SER A 243 -12.42 -10.60 -9.08
CA SER A 243 -12.87 -11.95 -9.44
C SER A 243 -12.67 -12.24 -10.92
N PRO A 244 -12.48 -13.51 -11.32
CA PRO A 244 -12.50 -13.89 -12.73
C PRO A 244 -13.79 -13.44 -13.43
N ASP A 245 -13.74 -13.12 -14.74
CA ASP A 245 -14.91 -12.68 -15.52
C ASP A 245 -16.05 -13.68 -15.58
N ALA A 246 -15.75 -14.96 -15.33
CA ALA A 246 -16.75 -16.02 -15.23
C ALA A 246 -17.64 -15.91 -13.97
N VAL A 247 -17.26 -15.10 -12.98
CA VAL A 247 -18.04 -14.88 -11.76
C VAL A 247 -19.03 -13.75 -12.01
N SER A 248 -20.29 -14.10 -12.19
CA SER A 248 -21.39 -13.13 -12.22
C SER A 248 -21.81 -12.75 -10.80
N PHE A 249 -21.89 -11.45 -10.52
CA PHE A 249 -22.47 -10.95 -9.27
C PHE A 249 -23.96 -10.67 -9.47
N ASP A 250 -24.80 -11.58 -9.00
CA ASP A 250 -26.24 -11.38 -8.96
C ASP A 250 -26.72 -10.91 -7.58
N GLU A 251 -28.01 -10.60 -7.45
CA GLU A 251 -28.60 -10.13 -6.19
C GLU A 251 -28.45 -11.15 -5.04
N SER A 252 -28.38 -12.45 -5.35
CA SER A 252 -28.24 -13.52 -4.35
C SER A 252 -26.88 -13.48 -3.66
N PHE A 253 -25.83 -13.14 -4.41
CA PHE A 253 -24.48 -12.94 -3.88
C PHE A 253 -24.48 -11.83 -2.82
N PHE A 254 -25.17 -10.73 -3.07
CA PHE A 254 -25.23 -9.61 -2.13
C PHE A 254 -26.14 -9.88 -0.94
N ARG A 255 -27.22 -10.66 -1.06
CA ARG A 255 -27.96 -11.08 0.13
C ARG A 255 -27.09 -11.94 1.06
N SER A 256 -26.27 -12.80 0.48
CA SER A 256 -25.39 -13.71 1.22
C SER A 256 -24.22 -12.99 1.90
N ASN A 257 -23.61 -12.03 1.20
CA ASN A 257 -22.44 -11.29 1.70
C ASN A 257 -22.78 -9.94 2.33
N GLY A 258 -24.00 -9.42 2.12
CA GLY A 258 -24.43 -8.09 2.55
C GLY A 258 -24.42 -7.93 4.06
N LYS A 259 -24.59 -9.00 4.84
CA LYS A 259 -24.43 -8.96 6.30
C LYS A 259 -22.99 -8.71 6.72
N ALA A 260 -22.02 -9.38 6.08
CA ALA A 260 -20.60 -9.16 6.35
C ALA A 260 -20.22 -7.72 5.98
N LEU A 261 -20.73 -7.25 4.84
CA LEU A 261 -20.55 -5.86 4.43
C LEU A 261 -21.13 -4.86 5.43
N LEU A 262 -22.37 -5.04 5.86
CA LEU A 262 -22.99 -4.16 6.85
C LEU A 262 -22.20 -4.13 8.15
N SER A 263 -21.67 -5.28 8.57
CA SER A 263 -20.77 -5.36 9.72
C SER A 263 -19.48 -4.57 9.50
N GLU A 264 -18.80 -4.75 8.37
CA GLU A 264 -17.57 -4.01 8.05
C GLU A 264 -17.81 -2.51 7.93
N ALA A 265 -18.88 -2.10 7.24
CA ALA A 265 -19.29 -0.71 7.09
C ALA A 265 -19.63 -0.06 8.42
N THR A 266 -20.39 -0.76 9.28
CA THR A 266 -20.72 -0.27 10.62
C THR A 266 -19.46 -0.14 11.48
N GLN A 267 -18.55 -1.11 11.43
CA GLN A 267 -17.26 -1.03 12.13
C GLN A 267 -16.38 0.10 11.62
N PHE A 268 -16.34 0.34 10.31
CA PHE A 268 -15.62 1.45 9.72
C PHE A 268 -16.17 2.77 10.22
N SER A 269 -17.48 2.97 10.15
CA SER A 269 -18.13 4.19 10.63
C SER A 269 -17.92 4.38 12.13
N MET A 270 -18.00 3.32 12.94
CA MET A 270 -17.67 3.40 14.36
C MET A 270 -16.22 3.83 14.60
N LYS A 271 -15.25 3.22 13.92
CA LYS A 271 -13.83 3.61 14.02
C LYS A 271 -13.61 5.06 13.58
N PHE A 272 -14.31 5.48 12.52
CA PHE A 272 -14.32 6.87 12.05
C PHE A 272 -14.84 7.81 13.13
N PHE A 273 -16.00 7.51 13.73
CA PHE A 273 -16.57 8.33 14.80
C PHE A 273 -15.66 8.41 16.03
N VAL A 274 -15.07 7.28 16.44
CA VAL A 274 -14.10 7.27 17.54
C VAL A 274 -12.91 8.16 17.20
N LYS A 275 -12.35 8.05 15.99
CA LYS A 275 -11.20 8.86 15.60
C LYS A 275 -11.53 10.34 15.48
N ALA A 276 -12.67 10.67 14.87
CA ALA A 276 -13.17 12.04 14.80
C ALA A 276 -13.40 12.62 16.20
N SER A 277 -13.92 11.82 17.14
CA SER A 277 -14.11 12.24 18.54
C SER A 277 -12.78 12.46 19.27
N GLU A 278 -11.77 11.62 19.04
CA GLU A 278 -10.41 11.82 19.59
C GLU A 278 -9.79 13.13 19.09
N VAL A 279 -9.86 13.37 17.77
CA VAL A 279 -9.36 14.58 17.14
C VAL A 279 -10.12 15.79 17.68
N PHE A 280 -11.46 15.74 17.74
CA PHE A 280 -12.29 16.78 18.35
C PHE A 280 -11.84 17.07 19.78
N HIS A 281 -11.67 16.04 20.62
CA HIS A 281 -11.28 16.24 22.01
C HIS A 281 -9.92 16.94 22.12
N ASN A 282 -8.94 16.55 21.31
CA ASN A 282 -7.61 17.17 21.29
C ASN A 282 -7.64 18.62 20.79
N GLU A 283 -8.42 18.89 19.74
CA GLU A 283 -8.53 20.21 19.11
C GLU A 283 -9.46 21.17 19.87
N SER A 284 -10.42 20.66 20.64
CA SER A 284 -11.32 21.48 21.46
C SER A 284 -10.56 22.32 22.50
N ARG A 285 -9.38 21.87 22.94
CA ARG A 285 -8.47 22.63 23.79
C ARG A 285 -7.95 23.91 23.11
N LYS A 286 -7.92 23.93 21.78
CA LYS A 286 -7.56 25.10 20.95
C LYS A 286 -8.75 26.02 20.66
N ILE A 287 -9.97 25.68 21.06
CA ILE A 287 -11.15 26.56 20.97
C ILE A 287 -11.06 27.67 22.02
N ALA A 288 -10.44 27.40 23.18
CA ALA A 288 -10.34 28.33 24.29
C ALA A 288 -9.77 29.71 23.91
N PRO A 289 -8.64 29.82 23.17
CA PRO A 289 -8.11 31.11 22.71
C PRO A 289 -9.03 31.87 21.74
N ILE A 290 -9.78 31.19 20.87
CA ILE A 290 -10.70 31.84 19.91
C ILE A 290 -11.84 32.53 20.68
N VAL A 291 -12.38 31.85 21.69
CA VAL A 291 -13.48 32.39 22.51
C VAL A 291 -13.00 33.56 23.37
N LEU A 292 -11.76 33.49 23.86
CA LEU A 292 -11.10 34.60 24.56
C LEU A 292 -10.86 35.79 23.62
N GLY A 293 -10.49 35.55 22.36
CA GLY A 293 -10.27 36.58 21.34
C GLY A 293 -11.55 37.30 20.87
N LEU A 294 -12.70 36.63 20.93
CA LEU A 294 -14.01 37.22 20.59
C LEU A 294 -14.64 38.03 21.72
N ASN A 295 -13.93 38.22 22.85
CA ASN A 295 -14.42 38.96 24.01
C ASN A 295 -15.71 38.37 24.63
N LEU A 296 -15.97 37.08 24.42
CA LEU A 296 -17.15 36.36 24.93
C LEU A 296 -16.96 35.88 26.38
N TYR A 297 -16.19 36.62 27.18
CA TYR A 297 -15.77 36.24 28.54
C TYR A 297 -16.95 35.93 29.47
N HIS A 298 -18.10 36.57 29.26
CA HIS A 298 -19.33 36.32 30.01
C HIS A 298 -19.95 34.94 29.75
N TYR A 299 -19.76 34.36 28.57
CA TYR A 299 -20.22 33.01 28.23
C TYR A 299 -19.29 31.91 28.80
N TYR A 300 -18.00 32.22 28.99
CA TYR A 300 -17.01 31.27 29.52
C TYR A 300 -17.27 30.86 30.98
N LYS A 301 -18.04 31.66 31.73
CA LYS A 301 -18.38 31.39 33.14
C LYS A 301 -19.51 30.37 33.30
N ILE A 302 -20.22 30.01 32.23
CA ILE A 302 -21.18 28.91 32.22
C ILE A 302 -20.34 27.63 32.17
N ARG A 303 -20.33 26.88 33.28
CA ARG A 303 -19.58 25.63 33.51
C ARG A 303 -19.50 24.76 32.24
N LEU A 304 -18.42 24.92 31.47
CA LEU A 304 -17.83 23.83 30.74
C LEU A 304 -17.21 22.94 31.81
N ASP A 305 -18.00 22.01 32.33
CA ASP A 305 -17.39 20.80 32.88
C ASP A 305 -16.65 20.19 31.69
N PRO A 306 -15.31 20.09 31.69
CA PRO A 306 -14.55 19.56 30.56
C PRO A 306 -14.91 18.10 30.21
N TRP A 307 -15.82 17.50 30.99
CA TRP A 307 -16.36 16.15 30.87
C TRP A 307 -17.84 16.10 30.41
N GLY A 308 -18.52 17.25 30.27
CA GLY A 308 -19.95 17.33 29.93
C GLY A 308 -20.28 17.24 28.44
N ILE A 309 -19.29 17.42 27.55
CA ILE A 309 -19.42 17.02 26.14
C ILE A 309 -19.26 15.50 26.14
N PHE A 310 -20.38 14.78 26.24
CA PHE A 310 -20.38 13.32 26.20
C PHE A 310 -19.54 12.83 25.01
N PRO A 311 -18.64 11.84 25.19
CA PRO A 311 -17.95 11.22 24.07
C PRO A 311 -19.01 10.65 23.12
N GLY A 312 -19.20 11.33 21.97
CA GLY A 312 -20.27 11.04 21.00
C GLY A 312 -21.08 12.26 20.54
N THR A 313 -21.18 13.35 21.32
CA THR A 313 -21.89 14.58 20.90
C THR A 313 -20.97 15.64 20.30
N GLY A 314 -19.67 15.60 20.58
CA GLY A 314 -18.70 16.57 20.02
C GLY A 314 -18.68 16.60 18.49
N SER A 315 -18.78 15.44 17.83
CA SER A 315 -18.89 15.34 16.37
C SER A 315 -20.23 15.81 15.80
N ARG A 316 -21.21 16.13 16.66
CA ARG A 316 -22.53 16.63 16.28
C ARG A 316 -22.70 18.13 16.51
N LEU A 317 -21.76 18.77 17.20
CA LEU A 317 -21.80 20.21 17.44
C LEU A 317 -21.75 20.94 16.09
N THR A 318 -22.61 21.93 15.88
CA THR A 318 -22.65 22.66 14.61
C THR A 318 -21.31 23.35 14.33
N ILE A 319 -20.64 23.86 15.37
CA ILE A 319 -19.41 24.65 15.25
C ILE A 319 -18.19 23.85 14.75
N ALA A 320 -18.31 22.53 14.69
CA ALA A 320 -17.32 21.62 14.16
C ALA A 320 -17.37 21.59 12.64
N THR A 321 -16.28 21.97 11.96
CA THR A 321 -16.12 21.65 10.54
C THR A 321 -14.95 20.70 10.31
N TYR A 322 -15.13 19.86 9.30
CA TYR A 322 -14.18 18.92 8.76
C TYR A 322 -13.67 19.49 7.44
N THR A 323 -12.45 20.02 7.42
CA THR A 323 -11.85 20.54 6.19
C THR A 323 -11.01 19.44 5.54
N CYS A 324 -11.31 19.09 4.30
CA CYS A 324 -10.52 18.15 3.52
C CYS A 324 -9.17 18.80 3.19
N GLN A 325 -8.06 18.23 3.67
CA GLN A 325 -6.71 18.70 3.43
C GLN A 325 -6.30 18.62 1.95
N GLN A 326 -6.97 17.79 1.16
CA GLN A 326 -6.62 17.57 -0.25
C GLN A 326 -7.25 18.62 -1.17
N CYS A 327 -8.51 18.99 -0.93
CA CYS A 327 -9.25 19.89 -1.83
C CYS A 327 -9.83 21.13 -1.12
N GLY A 328 -9.65 21.27 0.19
CA GLY A 328 -10.14 22.40 0.98
C GLY A 328 -11.64 22.39 1.28
N VAL A 329 -12.41 21.42 0.77
CA VAL A 329 -13.87 21.36 1.01
C VAL A 329 -14.15 21.21 2.49
N LYS A 330 -15.03 22.08 3.00
CA LYS A 330 -15.50 22.05 4.38
C LYS A 330 -16.78 21.24 4.46
N CYS A 331 -16.78 20.27 5.36
CA CYS A 331 -17.96 19.48 5.70
C CYS A 331 -18.36 19.80 7.13
N ILE A 332 -19.62 20.08 7.36
CA ILE A 332 -20.18 20.48 8.65
C ILE A 332 -20.58 19.30 9.55
N THR A 333 -20.62 18.10 8.97
CA THR A 333 -20.95 16.87 9.68
C THR A 333 -19.92 15.81 9.35
N ALA A 334 -19.72 14.87 10.28
CA ALA A 334 -18.91 13.68 10.05
C ALA A 334 -19.40 12.92 8.81
N GLN A 335 -20.72 12.83 8.63
CA GLN A 335 -21.36 12.22 7.48
C GLN A 335 -21.05 12.96 6.19
N GLY A 336 -21.09 14.30 6.19
CA GLY A 336 -20.68 15.11 5.06
C GLY A 336 -19.21 14.89 4.70
N ALA A 337 -18.33 14.76 5.70
CA ALA A 337 -16.91 14.45 5.50
C ALA A 337 -16.71 13.05 4.90
N ILE A 338 -17.44 12.05 5.40
CA ILE A 338 -17.47 10.70 4.81
C ILE A 338 -17.98 10.77 3.37
N ALA A 339 -19.12 11.42 3.13
CA ALA A 339 -19.68 11.57 1.78
C ALA A 339 -18.69 12.26 0.84
N HIS A 340 -17.99 13.29 1.32
CA HIS A 340 -16.95 13.99 0.57
C HIS A 340 -15.75 13.10 0.23
N LEU A 341 -15.21 12.33 1.20
CA LEU A 341 -14.14 11.35 0.95
C LEU A 341 -14.51 10.37 -0.15
N ASN A 342 -15.79 10.06 -0.21
CA ASN A 342 -16.32 9.01 -1.06
C ASN A 342 -16.90 9.57 -2.38
N GLY A 343 -16.97 10.90 -2.52
CA GLY A 343 -17.50 11.59 -3.70
C GLY A 343 -16.44 11.73 -4.78
N SER A 344 -16.86 11.71 -6.04
CA SER A 344 -15.97 11.75 -7.22
C SER A 344 -15.13 13.03 -7.35
N ARG A 345 -15.44 14.08 -6.59
CA ARG A 345 -14.75 15.38 -6.63
C ARG A 345 -13.50 15.43 -5.76
N CYS A 346 -13.36 14.57 -4.75
CA CYS A 346 -12.14 14.45 -3.98
C CYS A 346 -11.30 13.33 -4.58
N LYS A 347 -10.24 13.66 -5.33
CA LYS A 347 -9.28 12.66 -5.82
C LYS A 347 -8.09 12.60 -4.85
N PRO A 348 -8.08 11.69 -3.88
CA PRO A 348 -6.87 11.49 -3.09
C PRO A 348 -5.74 11.01 -4.00
N ASP A 349 -4.62 11.73 -4.01
CA ASP A 349 -3.39 11.29 -4.66
C ASP A 349 -2.84 9.97 -4.06
N SER A 350 -3.34 9.55 -2.89
CA SER A 350 -3.09 8.21 -2.36
C SER A 350 -4.27 7.67 -1.54
N VAL A 351 -4.62 6.40 -1.79
CA VAL A 351 -5.66 5.65 -1.06
C VAL A 351 -5.27 5.38 0.42
N LEU A 352 -4.06 5.77 0.83
CA LEU A 352 -3.45 5.33 2.09
C LEU A 352 -3.53 6.34 3.24
N HIS A 353 -3.95 7.59 3.00
CA HIS A 353 -4.21 8.51 4.10
C HIS A 353 -5.60 8.25 4.66
N LEU A 354 -5.66 7.43 5.72
CA LEU A 354 -6.87 7.00 6.40
C LEU A 354 -7.77 8.16 6.90
N PHE A 355 -7.30 9.41 6.91
CA PHE A 355 -8.12 10.57 7.26
C PHE A 355 -7.50 11.91 6.81
N PRO A 356 -7.75 12.40 5.57
CA PRO A 356 -7.23 13.68 5.09
C PRO A 356 -8.08 14.86 5.59
N PHE A 357 -8.60 14.82 6.83
CA PHE A 357 -9.48 15.87 7.34
C PHE A 357 -8.88 16.54 8.56
N THR A 358 -8.79 17.86 8.53
CA THR A 358 -8.55 18.65 9.73
C THR A 358 -9.88 19.02 10.36
N PHE A 359 -9.96 18.74 11.64
CA PHE A 359 -11.02 19.24 12.48
C PHE A 359 -10.70 20.67 12.90
N THR A 360 -11.57 21.62 12.57
CA THR A 360 -11.38 23.01 13.00
C THR A 360 -12.70 23.59 13.47
N PRO A 361 -12.73 24.25 14.64
CA PRO A 361 -13.85 25.12 14.97
C PRO A 361 -13.95 26.22 13.91
N ASP A 362 -15.13 26.40 13.33
CA ASP A 362 -15.32 27.42 12.30
C ASP A 362 -16.00 28.66 12.90
N LEU A 363 -15.30 29.80 12.81
CA LEU A 363 -15.76 31.06 13.37
C LEU A 363 -17.05 31.55 12.70
N LEU A 364 -17.23 31.28 11.40
CA LEU A 364 -18.44 31.61 10.68
C LEU A 364 -19.61 30.82 11.26
N VAL A 365 -19.47 29.50 11.40
CA VAL A 365 -20.53 28.67 11.99
C VAL A 365 -20.87 29.13 13.39
N PHE A 366 -19.86 29.43 14.20
CA PHE A 366 -20.07 29.94 15.55
C PHE A 366 -20.94 31.22 15.58
N LYS A 367 -20.67 32.17 14.66
CA LYS A 367 -21.48 33.40 14.51
C LYS A 367 -22.90 33.07 14.06
N LEU A 368 -23.07 32.20 13.06
CA LEU A 368 -24.39 31.81 12.55
C LEU A 368 -25.25 31.15 13.64
N VAL A 369 -24.66 30.29 14.47
CA VAL A 369 -25.36 29.64 15.59
C VAL A 369 -25.83 30.66 16.63
N LEU A 370 -24.98 31.63 16.99
CA LEU A 370 -25.36 32.71 17.91
C LEU A 370 -26.46 33.59 17.33
N LEU A 371 -26.33 33.97 16.06
CA LEU A 371 -27.30 34.75 15.31
C LEU A 371 -28.66 34.03 15.24
N ALA A 372 -28.63 32.71 15.04
CA ALA A 372 -29.80 31.85 15.12
C ALA A 372 -30.38 31.76 16.53
N GLY A 373 -29.81 32.40 17.55
CA GLY A 373 -30.28 32.32 18.94
C GLY A 373 -30.16 30.93 19.54
N LEU A 374 -29.16 30.16 19.10
CA LEU A 374 -28.79 28.85 19.64
C LEU A 374 -27.45 28.98 20.39
N SER A 375 -27.17 28.05 21.31
CA SER A 375 -25.91 28.06 22.04
C SER A 375 -24.85 27.26 21.28
N PRO A 376 -23.68 27.84 20.95
CA PRO A 376 -22.64 27.15 20.17
C PRO A 376 -22.02 25.94 20.89
N TRP A 377 -22.28 25.79 22.18
CA TRP A 377 -21.73 24.74 23.03
C TRP A 377 -22.54 23.45 23.02
N ASN A 378 -23.79 23.51 22.56
CA ASN A 378 -24.71 22.39 22.57
C ASN A 378 -25.56 22.28 21.31
N ALA A 379 -25.63 23.36 20.50
CA ALA A 379 -26.31 23.34 19.22
C ALA A 379 -25.66 22.30 18.31
N THR A 380 -26.53 21.50 17.71
CA THR A 380 -26.19 20.51 16.70
C THR A 380 -26.58 21.01 15.31
N ALA A 381 -26.02 20.39 14.27
CA ALA A 381 -26.45 20.67 12.89
C ALA A 381 -27.98 20.52 12.75
N ASP A 382 -28.53 19.50 13.42
CA ASP A 382 -29.97 19.23 13.48
C ASP A 382 -30.77 20.39 14.10
N ASP A 383 -30.24 21.05 15.14
CA ASP A 383 -30.91 22.21 15.76
C ASP A 383 -30.96 23.40 14.80
N MET A 384 -29.89 23.63 14.03
CA MET A 384 -29.85 24.67 13.00
C MET A 384 -30.80 24.36 11.85
N ASP A 385 -30.81 23.12 11.36
CA ASP A 385 -31.70 22.67 10.28
C ASP A 385 -33.18 22.77 10.66
N ASN A 386 -33.51 22.38 11.90
CA ASN A 386 -34.88 22.47 12.41
C ASN A 386 -35.34 23.91 12.58
N ARG A 387 -34.46 24.79 13.08
CA ARG A 387 -34.79 26.20 13.23
C ARG A 387 -34.86 26.92 11.88
N ASN A 388 -34.16 26.41 10.88
CA ASN A 388 -34.05 26.94 9.53
C ASN A 388 -33.92 28.47 9.46
N PRO A 389 -32.97 29.07 10.21
CA PRO A 389 -32.74 30.50 10.13
C PRO A 389 -32.23 30.88 8.73
N LEU A 390 -32.76 32.00 8.21
CA LEU A 390 -32.29 32.61 6.98
C LEU A 390 -31.34 33.75 7.31
N PHE A 391 -30.20 33.76 6.64
CA PHE A 391 -29.15 34.74 6.86
C PHE A 391 -28.96 35.60 5.62
N ARG A 392 -28.68 36.87 5.86
CA ARG A 392 -28.23 37.80 4.84
C ARG A 392 -26.76 38.12 5.08
N CYS A 393 -25.94 37.93 4.06
CA CYS A 393 -24.54 38.35 4.10
C CYS A 393 -24.47 39.85 3.78
N LEU A 394 -23.94 40.65 4.72
CA LEU A 394 -23.81 42.09 4.55
C LEU A 394 -22.62 42.49 3.65
N ALA A 395 -21.75 41.54 3.33
CA ALA A 395 -20.61 41.75 2.44
C ALA A 395 -20.90 41.38 0.97
N CYS A 396 -21.95 40.61 0.70
CA CYS A 396 -22.35 40.19 -0.65
C CYS A 396 -23.39 41.15 -1.25
N VAL A 397 -23.19 42.45 -1.14
CA VAL A 397 -24.06 43.41 -1.81
C VAL A 397 -23.80 43.27 -3.31
N ASP A 398 -24.80 42.83 -4.06
CA ASP A 398 -24.74 42.85 -5.52
C ASP A 398 -24.81 44.32 -5.94
N ASP A 399 -23.73 44.85 -6.51
CA ASP A 399 -23.59 46.30 -6.80
C ASP A 399 -24.66 46.81 -7.79
N ASP A 400 -25.35 45.91 -8.50
CA ASP A 400 -26.30 46.22 -9.58
C ASP A 400 -27.76 45.83 -9.29
N ASN A 401 -28.07 45.10 -8.21
CA ASN A 401 -29.42 44.62 -7.95
C ASN A 401 -29.75 44.66 -6.45
N ASP A 402 -30.77 45.45 -6.07
CA ASP A 402 -31.27 45.58 -4.67
C ASP A 402 -31.89 44.27 -4.12
N ASP A 403 -31.85 43.19 -4.90
CA ASP A 403 -32.38 41.88 -4.52
C ASP A 403 -31.45 41.22 -3.49
N TYR A 404 -31.84 41.33 -2.21
CA TYR A 404 -31.10 40.70 -1.13
C TYR A 404 -31.26 39.18 -1.18
N LEU A 405 -30.20 38.47 -1.55
CA LEU A 405 -30.20 37.00 -1.46
C LEU A 405 -30.18 36.56 0.02
N LEU A 406 -31.10 35.65 0.36
CA LEU A 406 -31.13 34.97 1.64
C LEU A 406 -30.54 33.58 1.51
N TYR A 407 -29.76 33.20 2.51
CA TYR A 407 -29.00 31.96 2.54
C TYR A 407 -29.44 31.11 3.72
N THR A 408 -29.50 29.79 3.55
CA THR A 408 -29.49 28.88 4.71
C THR A 408 -28.10 28.88 5.34
N TRP A 409 -27.97 28.35 6.56
CA TRP A 409 -26.65 28.25 7.19
C TRP A 409 -25.68 27.34 6.41
N HIS A 410 -26.18 26.34 5.69
CA HIS A 410 -25.38 25.51 4.77
C HIS A 410 -24.84 26.34 3.61
N ASP A 411 -25.70 27.15 2.99
CA ASP A 411 -25.32 27.98 1.85
C ASP A 411 -24.32 29.07 2.28
N CYS A 412 -24.50 29.63 3.49
CA CYS A 412 -23.50 30.53 4.07
C CYS A 412 -22.12 29.87 4.11
N LEU A 413 -22.03 28.61 4.52
CA LEU A 413 -20.76 27.90 4.65
C LEU A 413 -20.16 27.49 3.32
N ASN A 414 -20.99 27.18 2.32
CA ASN A 414 -20.50 26.77 1.01
C ASN A 414 -20.06 27.96 0.15
N ILE A 415 -20.79 29.08 0.23
CA ILE A 415 -20.57 30.24 -0.65
C ILE A 415 -19.57 31.21 -0.02
N HIS A 416 -19.60 31.40 1.30
CA HIS A 416 -18.88 32.49 1.97
C HIS A 416 -17.56 32.06 2.61
N THR A 417 -16.97 30.96 2.16
CA THR A 417 -15.63 30.54 2.65
C THR A 417 -14.53 31.53 2.32
N TRP A 418 -14.74 32.41 1.32
CA TRP A 418 -13.72 33.34 0.83
C TRP A 418 -13.73 34.70 1.55
N HIS A 419 -14.70 34.91 2.44
CA HIS A 419 -14.85 36.18 3.14
C HIS A 419 -14.26 36.05 4.54
N ASP A 420 -13.04 36.57 4.72
CA ASP A 420 -12.35 36.52 6.03
C ASP A 420 -13.14 37.21 7.16
N ASN A 421 -14.04 38.14 6.80
CA ASN A 421 -14.86 38.92 7.74
C ASN A 421 -16.33 39.03 7.31
N ALA A 422 -16.93 37.98 6.74
CA ALA A 422 -18.36 38.06 6.44
C ALA A 422 -19.17 38.35 7.72
N SER A 423 -19.94 39.44 7.66
CA SER A 423 -20.94 39.81 8.64
C SER A 423 -22.29 39.35 8.14
N PHE A 424 -23.06 38.75 9.04
CA PHE A 424 -24.39 38.22 8.75
C PHE A 424 -25.41 38.82 9.69
N GLU A 425 -26.63 38.93 9.21
CA GLU A 425 -27.81 39.17 10.03
C GLU A 425 -28.82 38.05 9.82
N VAL A 426 -29.60 37.73 10.86
CA VAL A 426 -30.77 36.85 10.71
C VAL A 426 -31.93 37.69 10.24
N VAL A 427 -32.58 37.24 9.18
CA VAL A 427 -33.80 37.87 8.69
C VAL A 427 -34.99 37.23 9.40
N THR A 428 -35.71 38.03 10.19
CA THR A 428 -36.91 37.61 10.90
C THR A 428 -38.15 38.20 10.24
N GLY A 429 -39.09 37.35 9.82
CA GLY A 429 -40.36 37.76 9.23
C GLY A 429 -40.57 37.18 7.83
N ALA A 430 -41.83 37.10 7.39
CA ALA A 430 -42.15 36.77 6.01
C ALA A 430 -41.85 37.99 5.14
N MET A 431 -40.72 37.95 4.44
CA MET A 431 -40.45 38.85 3.33
C MET A 431 -40.61 38.05 2.04
N ASP A 432 -41.19 38.65 1.01
CA ASP A 432 -41.26 38.10 -0.35
C ASP A 432 -39.86 38.21 -1.01
N ILE A 433 -38.87 37.59 -0.38
CA ILE A 433 -37.49 37.57 -0.84
C ILE A 433 -37.17 36.15 -1.31
N GLU A 434 -36.50 36.08 -2.45
CA GLU A 434 -36.03 34.82 -3.01
C GLU A 434 -34.99 34.19 -2.07
N VAL A 435 -35.32 33.03 -1.54
CA VAL A 435 -34.41 32.22 -0.73
C VAL A 435 -33.59 31.37 -1.68
N LEU A 436 -32.28 31.59 -1.68
CA LEU A 436 -31.36 30.78 -2.45
C LEU A 436 -31.07 29.47 -1.70
N ASP A 437 -32.02 28.54 -1.74
CA ASP A 437 -31.85 27.19 -1.18
C ASP A 437 -31.06 26.32 -2.18
N LEU A 438 -29.73 26.47 -2.19
CA LEU A 438 -28.85 25.62 -2.99
C LEU A 438 -28.62 24.26 -2.34
N SER A 439 -29.08 24.10 -1.09
CA SER A 439 -28.88 22.90 -0.32
C SER A 439 -29.76 21.76 -0.83
N THR A 440 -29.12 20.64 -1.14
CA THR A 440 -29.81 19.43 -1.58
C THR A 440 -30.05 18.47 -0.41
N TRP A 441 -31.22 17.85 -0.40
CA TRP A 441 -31.72 17.02 0.68
C TRP A 441 -32.19 15.67 0.14
N SER A 442 -32.30 14.69 1.02
CA SER A 442 -32.87 13.39 0.69
C SER A 442 -33.89 12.94 1.73
N CYS A 443 -34.86 12.15 1.28
CA CYS A 443 -35.89 11.56 2.11
C CYS A 443 -35.29 10.58 3.13
N ALA A 444 -35.63 10.74 4.41
CA ALA A 444 -35.22 9.82 5.46
C ALA A 444 -36.22 8.66 5.68
N HIS A 445 -37.22 8.51 4.81
CA HIS A 445 -38.26 7.47 4.89
C HIS A 445 -38.28 6.53 3.69
N CYS A 446 -37.68 6.93 2.58
CA CYS A 446 -37.51 6.06 1.42
C CYS A 446 -36.19 6.36 0.71
N ASN A 447 -35.91 5.57 -0.33
CA ASN A 447 -34.65 5.61 -1.06
C ASN A 447 -34.76 6.29 -2.43
N ILE A 448 -35.89 6.95 -2.72
CA ILE A 448 -36.14 7.53 -4.05
C ILE A 448 -35.12 8.64 -4.36
N ASP A 449 -34.79 9.47 -3.37
CA ASP A 449 -33.96 10.66 -3.58
C ASP A 449 -32.46 10.45 -3.28
N VAL A 450 -32.02 9.23 -2.90
CA VAL A 450 -30.63 8.96 -2.43
C VAL A 450 -29.58 9.41 -3.44
N ASN A 451 -29.80 9.04 -4.71
CA ASN A 451 -28.83 9.23 -5.78
C ASN A 451 -29.05 10.54 -6.53
N ASP A 452 -30.14 11.24 -6.21
CA ASP A 452 -30.60 12.44 -6.90
C ASP A 452 -31.25 13.35 -5.85
N PRO A 453 -30.44 13.91 -4.93
CA PRO A 453 -30.95 14.70 -3.83
C PRO A 453 -31.68 15.93 -4.35
N LYS A 454 -32.77 16.28 -3.69
CA LYS A 454 -33.73 17.29 -4.13
C LYS A 454 -33.63 18.54 -3.28
N PHE A 455 -33.98 19.68 -3.88
CA PHE A 455 -34.24 20.89 -3.11
C PHE A 455 -35.36 20.67 -2.11
N ARG A 456 -35.32 21.42 -1.00
CA ARG A 456 -36.22 21.21 0.14
C ARG A 456 -37.69 21.22 -0.23
N ALA A 457 -38.12 22.15 -1.09
CA ALA A 457 -39.53 22.25 -1.51
C ALA A 457 -40.04 21.00 -2.27
N ILE A 458 -39.19 20.42 -3.13
CA ILE A 458 -39.51 19.20 -3.86
C ILE A 458 -39.56 18.02 -2.88
N LEU A 459 -38.61 17.95 -1.96
CA LEU A 459 -38.57 16.90 -0.97
C LEU A 459 -39.76 16.96 0.01
N ASP A 460 -40.21 18.16 0.39
CA ASP A 460 -41.37 18.34 1.27
C ASP A 460 -42.65 17.87 0.58
N THR A 461 -42.78 18.15 -0.72
CA THR A 461 -43.88 17.62 -1.54
C THR A 461 -43.83 16.08 -1.57
N HIS A 462 -42.64 15.50 -1.73
CA HIS A 462 -42.46 14.06 -1.66
C HIS A 462 -42.84 13.48 -0.28
N LEU A 463 -42.41 14.10 0.82
CA LEU A 463 -42.69 13.65 2.18
C LEU A 463 -44.19 13.73 2.52
N SER A 464 -44.87 14.80 2.13
CA SER A 464 -46.31 14.92 2.32
C SER A 464 -47.07 13.88 1.48
N THR A 465 -46.74 13.76 0.19
CA THR A 465 -47.49 12.86 -0.72
C THR A 465 -47.20 11.38 -0.54
N ALA A 466 -45.94 10.98 -0.35
CA ALA A 466 -45.54 9.57 -0.26
C ALA A 466 -45.58 9.03 1.16
N HIS A 467 -45.39 9.90 2.17
CA HIS A 467 -45.26 9.49 3.57
C HIS A 467 -46.31 10.10 4.50
N GLY A 468 -47.15 11.03 4.03
CA GLY A 468 -48.16 11.70 4.85
C GLY A 468 -47.56 12.62 5.93
N ILE A 469 -46.38 13.19 5.66
CA ILE A 469 -45.65 14.06 6.59
C ILE A 469 -45.75 15.51 6.09
N ASP A 470 -46.68 16.27 6.68
CA ASP A 470 -46.94 17.66 6.26
C ASP A 470 -45.95 18.67 6.84
N GLU A 471 -45.36 18.37 8.00
CA GLU A 471 -44.36 19.22 8.67
C GLU A 471 -43.05 18.43 8.90
N PRO A 472 -42.29 18.15 7.83
CA PRO A 472 -41.08 17.34 7.95
C PRO A 472 -40.01 18.03 8.81
N LYS A 473 -39.24 17.25 9.56
CA LYS A 473 -38.18 17.72 10.47
C LYS A 473 -36.81 17.19 10.05
N ALA A 474 -35.77 17.97 10.27
CA ALA A 474 -34.40 17.50 10.08
C ALA A 474 -33.83 17.00 11.42
N PRO A 475 -33.06 15.91 11.48
CA PRO A 475 -32.70 15.02 10.39
C PRO A 475 -33.70 13.85 10.29
N ILE A 476 -34.89 13.97 10.91
CA ILE A 476 -35.81 12.84 11.12
C ILE A 476 -36.44 12.40 9.80
N ASP A 477 -36.98 13.36 9.05
CA ASP A 477 -37.72 13.16 7.80
C ASP A 477 -36.90 13.58 6.57
N ARG A 478 -35.98 14.51 6.76
CA ARG A 478 -35.04 15.03 5.75
C ARG A 478 -33.62 14.87 6.25
N PHE A 479 -32.66 14.65 5.37
CA PHE A 479 -31.26 14.81 5.75
C PHE A 479 -30.47 15.51 4.65
N TYR A 480 -29.52 16.35 5.07
CA TYR A 480 -28.71 17.17 4.19
C TYR A 480 -27.64 16.33 3.46
N LEU A 481 -27.48 16.59 2.17
CA LEU A 481 -26.38 16.06 1.36
C LEU A 481 -25.62 17.23 0.72
N PRO A 482 -24.33 17.44 1.07
CA PRO A 482 -23.54 18.48 0.44
C PRO A 482 -23.34 18.16 -1.05
N SER A 483 -23.62 19.15 -1.90
CA SER A 483 -23.63 19.07 -3.38
C SER A 483 -22.27 19.25 -4.05
#